data_AF-A0A3B8J264-F1
#
_entry.id   AF-A0A3B8J264-F1
#
_cell.length_a   1.000
_cell.length_b   1.000
_cell.length_c   1.000
_cell.angle_alpha   90.00
_cell.angle_beta   90.00
_cell.angle_gamma   90.00
#
_symmetry.space_group_name_H-M   'P 1'
#
loop_
_entity.id
_entity.type
_entity.pdbx_description
1 polymer ?
#
loop_
_entity_poly.entity_id
_entity_poly.type
_entity_poly.pdbx_seq_one_letter_code
_entity_poly.pdbx_strand_id
1 'polypeptide(L)' 'GETVTFQGPEDYVRSRGVDVTVVNDAECIQLMKDFIAAKPTLWNEDIGEEE' A
#
# COMPACT_ATOMS: atom_id res chain seq x y z
N GLY A 1 -2.08 2.52 5.22
CA GLY A 1 -0.82 3.11 4.75
C GLY A 1 -0.68 2.81 3.29
N GLU A 2 -0.36 1.55 2.98
CA GLU A 2 -0.06 1.09 1.63
C GLU A 2 -1.11 1.42 0.57
N THR A 3 -2.42 1.20 0.83
CA THR A 3 -3.51 1.56 -0.11
C THR A 3 -3.46 3.02 -0.63
N VAL A 4 -2.81 3.94 0.10
CA VAL A 4 -2.63 5.34 -0.34
C VAL A 4 -1.38 5.53 -1.21
N THR A 5 -0.34 4.74 -1.01
CA THR A 5 0.93 4.82 -1.75
C THR A 5 1.00 3.84 -2.92
N PHE A 6 0.25 2.73 -2.84
CA PHE A 6 0.12 1.69 -3.85
C PHE A 6 -1.24 1.00 -3.71
N GLN A 7 -2.07 1.09 -4.75
CA GLN A 7 -3.43 0.55 -4.72
C GLN A 7 -3.38 -0.98 -4.85
N GLY A 8 -3.92 -1.69 -3.86
CA GLY A 8 -4.04 -3.14 -3.90
C GLY A 8 -5.26 -3.64 -4.71
N PRO A 9 -5.59 -4.93 -4.61
CA PRO A 9 -6.74 -5.52 -5.30
C PRO A 9 -8.05 -5.41 -4.48
N GLU A 10 -8.26 -4.33 -3.73
CA GLU A 10 -9.39 -4.25 -2.78
C GLU A 10 -10.74 -4.42 -3.49
N ASP A 11 -10.88 -3.90 -4.71
CA ASP A 11 -12.11 -4.03 -5.49
C ASP A 11 -12.36 -5.46 -5.96
N TYR A 12 -11.29 -6.18 -6.34
CA TYR A 12 -11.41 -7.60 -6.64
C TYR A 12 -11.87 -8.37 -5.40
N VAL A 13 -11.26 -8.12 -4.23
CA VAL A 13 -11.61 -8.78 -2.98
C VAL A 13 -13.07 -8.48 -2.58
N ARG A 14 -13.53 -7.23 -2.72
CA ARG A 14 -14.94 -6.85 -2.54
C ARG A 14 -15.86 -7.61 -3.49
N SER A 15 -15.48 -7.76 -4.76
CA SER A 15 -16.26 -8.52 -5.75
C SER A 15 -16.46 -10.00 -5.38
N ARG A 16 -15.58 -10.55 -4.53
CA ARG A 16 -15.67 -11.92 -4.00
C ARG A 16 -16.58 -12.03 -2.77
N GLY A 17 -17.27 -10.96 -2.39
CA GLY A 17 -18.20 -10.92 -1.27
C GLY A 17 -17.54 -10.69 0.09
N VAL A 18 -16.27 -10.28 0.10
CA VAL A 18 -15.54 -9.93 1.33
C VAL A 18 -15.80 -8.46 1.67
N ASP A 19 -16.15 -8.18 2.91
CA ASP A 19 -16.25 -6.81 3.40
C ASP A 19 -14.85 -6.23 3.67
N VAL A 20 -14.55 -5.10 3.04
CA VAL A 20 -13.23 -4.46 3.07
C VAL A 20 -13.37 -3.00 3.45
N THR A 21 -12.92 -2.67 4.67
CA THR A 21 -12.88 -1.31 5.19
C THR A 21 -11.44 -0.77 5.17
N VAL A 22 -11.25 0.37 4.51
CA VAL A 22 -9.96 1.10 4.51
C VAL A 22 -10.02 2.17 5.58
N VAL A 23 -9.29 1.97 6.67
CA VAL A 23 -9.35 2.83 7.87
C VAL A 23 -8.59 4.15 7.69
N ASN A 24 -7.62 4.22 6.76
CA ASN A 24 -6.79 5.40 6.52
C ASN A 24 -6.13 5.97 7.79
N ASP A 25 -5.56 5.09 8.60
CA ASP A 25 -4.77 5.49 9.77
C ASP A 25 -3.58 6.37 9.35
N ALA A 26 -3.47 7.55 9.97
CA ALA A 26 -2.47 8.56 9.65
C ALA A 26 -1.05 8.13 10.01
N GLU A 27 -0.85 7.38 11.09
CA GLU A 27 0.46 6.88 11.50
C GLU A 27 0.95 5.85 10.49
N CYS A 28 0.08 4.94 10.06
CA CYS A 28 0.41 3.96 9.02
C CYS A 28 0.73 4.61 7.66
N ILE A 29 0.06 5.70 7.31
CA ILE A 29 0.37 6.44 6.07
C ILE A 29 1.74 7.11 6.19
N GLN A 30 2.01 7.77 7.32
CA GLN A 30 3.29 8.45 7.53
C GLN A 30 4.45 7.46 7.54
N LEU A 31 4.28 6.31 8.22
CA LEU A 31 5.27 5.24 8.26
C LEU A 31 5.64 4.75 6.86
N MET A 32 4.65 4.49 6.00
CA MET A 32 4.92 4.06 4.62
C MET A 32 5.64 5.15 3.82
N LYS A 33 5.21 6.41 3.93
CA LYS A 33 5.88 7.54 3.25
C LYS A 33 7.35 7.67 3.66
N ASP A 34 7.64 7.58 4.96
CA ASP A 34 9.00 7.70 5.48
C ASP A 34 9.88 6.54 5.01
N PHE A 35 9.34 5.31 5.02
CA PHE A 35 10.05 4.13 4.54
C PHE A 35 10.38 4.22 3.04
N ILE A 36 9.39 4.55 2.21
CA ILE A 36 9.56 4.68 0.75
C ILE A 36 10.61 5.74 0.43
N ALA A 37 10.57 6.90 1.10
CA ALA A 37 11.56 7.95 0.93
C ALA A 37 12.97 7.52 1.36
N ALA A 38 13.09 6.75 2.46
CA ALA A 38 14.37 6.29 2.98
C ALA A 38 14.98 5.11 2.21
N LYS A 39 14.14 4.27 1.58
CA LYS A 39 14.53 2.99 0.96
C LYS A 39 13.79 2.75 -0.38
N PRO A 40 13.91 3.65 -1.38
CA PRO A 40 13.12 3.55 -2.62
C PRO A 40 13.41 2.27 -3.40
N THR A 41 14.67 1.81 -3.49
CA THR A 41 15.00 0.56 -4.21
C THR A 41 14.34 -0.66 -3.58
N LEU A 42 14.32 -0.75 -2.23
CA LEU A 42 13.69 -1.87 -1.53
C LEU A 42 12.16 -1.81 -1.67
N TRP A 43 11.58 -0.61 -1.68
CA TRP A 43 10.15 -0.45 -1.94
C TRP A 43 9.79 -0.87 -3.36
N ASN A 44 10.55 -0.45 -4.36
CA ASN A 44 10.33 -0.83 -5.76
C ASN A 44 10.43 -2.35 -5.96
N GLU A 45 11.40 -3.00 -5.29
CA GLU A 45 11.49 -4.47 -5.24
C GLU A 45 10.21 -5.11 -4.66
N ASP A 46 9.70 -4.59 -3.54
CA ASP A 46 8.52 -5.12 -2.84
C ASP A 46 7.23 -5.07 -3.69
N ILE A 47 7.04 -3.99 -4.45
CA ILE A 47 5.91 -3.85 -5.37
C ILE A 47 6.17 -4.45 -6.76
N GLY A 48 7.37 -5.00 -7.00
CA GLY A 48 7.75 -5.62 -8.27
C GLY A 48 7.93 -4.63 -9.43
N GLU A 49 8.27 -3.37 -9.15
CA GLU A 49 8.71 -2.42 -10.17
C GLU A 49 10.17 -2.71 -10.57
N GLU A 50 10.46 -2.73 -11.88
CA GLU A 50 11.83 -2.85 -12.39
C GLU A 50 12.61 -1.53 -12.18
N GLU A 51 13.94 -1.61 -11.98
CA GLU A 51 14.83 -0.43 -11.82
C GLU A 51 14.88 0.50 -13.04
#